data_AF-A0A973XIP4-F1
#
_entry.id   AF-A0A973XIP4-F1
#
_cell.length_a   1.000
_cell.length_b   1.000
_cell.length_c   1.000
_cell.angle_alpha   90.00
_cell.angle_beta   90.00
_cell.angle_gamma   90.00
#
_symmetry.space_group_name_H-M   'P 1'
#
loop_
_entity.id
_entity.type
_entity.pdbx_description
1 polymer ?
#
loop_
_entity_poly.entity_id
_entity_poly.type
_entity_poly.pdbx_seq_one_letter_code
_entity_poly.pdbx_strand_id
1 'polypeptide(L)'
;MAFRAAVDILTERQIDDLVTPRIYAQMLADYANDNARQAQRTNEQALGRAVTYLTLINGTPRPITAEAILAEKAGHIEIEYDFNLGLMGVAQGALNAVAALRATLAGRFLVRGMIHGTMDLFKSDGSVDEEVERAIVLTWIMEQLVAAAPVLTGAYRDALVLYADGVESEPSDASVDTKEFIFMNTTPYSNKIEHGESDQAPDGVFEGVAALADEQFGELADIGFMYLDRPGGSGAAGERGPCISVEFK
;
A
#
# COMPACT_ATOMS: atom_id res chain seq x y z
N MET A 1 9.66 3.12 21.03
CA MET A 1 8.66 3.38 19.98
C MET A 1 8.25 2.03 19.45
N ALA A 2 6.98 1.65 19.58
CA ALA A 2 6.50 0.36 19.11
C ALA A 2 5.83 0.55 17.75
N PHE A 3 6.11 -0.35 16.80
CA PHE A 3 5.46 -0.36 15.49
C PHE A 3 4.60 -1.62 15.37
N ARG A 4 3.40 -1.47 14.79
CA ARG A 4 2.38 -2.51 14.70
C ARG A 4 2.17 -2.88 13.24
N ALA A 5 2.32 -4.16 12.91
CA ALA A 5 1.93 -4.72 11.61
C ALA A 5 0.68 -5.57 11.79
N ALA A 6 -0.34 -5.36 10.94
CA ALA A 6 -1.65 -5.98 11.05
C ALA A 6 -2.00 -6.75 9.78
N VAL A 7 -2.33 -8.04 9.91
CA VAL A 7 -2.80 -8.86 8.78
C VAL A 7 -4.32 -8.98 8.89
N ASP A 8 -5.04 -8.24 8.05
CA ASP A 8 -6.49 -8.34 7.90
C ASP A 8 -6.88 -9.34 6.83
N ILE A 9 -7.95 -10.09 7.10
CA ILE A 9 -8.38 -11.22 6.27
C ILE A 9 -9.73 -10.89 5.61
N LEU A 10 -9.88 -11.29 4.34
CA LEU A 10 -11.15 -11.34 3.62
C LEU A 10 -12.21 -12.10 4.44
N THR A 11 -13.42 -11.54 4.52
CA THR A 11 -14.53 -12.03 5.35
C THR A 11 -14.89 -13.51 5.10
N GLU A 12 -15.23 -14.20 6.19
CA GLU A 12 -15.64 -15.61 6.41
C GLU A 12 -16.44 -16.29 5.28
N ARG A 13 -17.19 -15.53 4.48
CA ARG A 13 -18.14 -16.04 3.48
C ARG A 13 -17.51 -16.66 2.22
N GLN A 14 -16.21 -16.46 1.97
CA GLN A 14 -15.55 -16.94 0.74
C GLN A 14 -14.79 -18.28 0.90
N ILE A 15 -14.62 -18.79 2.12
CA ILE A 15 -13.68 -19.89 2.41
C ILE A 15 -14.38 -21.22 2.78
N ASP A 16 -15.66 -21.17 3.17
CA ASP A 16 -16.38 -22.33 3.73
C ASP A 16 -16.54 -23.54 2.79
N ASP A 17 -16.42 -23.36 1.47
CA ASP A 17 -16.67 -24.46 0.51
C ASP A 17 -15.40 -25.19 0.02
N LEU A 18 -14.18 -24.72 0.32
CA LEU A 18 -12.97 -25.23 -0.36
C LEU A 18 -11.82 -25.70 0.54
N VAL A 19 -11.76 -25.30 1.81
CA VAL A 19 -10.63 -25.63 2.69
C VAL A 19 -11.12 -25.92 4.11
N THR A 20 -10.73 -27.06 4.69
CA THR A 20 -11.06 -27.34 6.10
C THR A 20 -10.45 -26.26 7.00
N PRO A 21 -11.16 -25.76 8.04
CA PRO A 21 -10.69 -24.66 8.89
C PRO A 21 -9.27 -24.85 9.44
N ARG A 22 -8.87 -26.11 9.68
CA ARG A 22 -7.53 -26.46 10.14
C ARG A 22 -6.43 -26.21 9.11
N ILE A 23 -6.66 -26.55 7.84
CA ILE A 23 -5.70 -26.28 6.77
C ILE A 23 -5.56 -24.77 6.58
N TYR A 24 -6.69 -24.05 6.65
CA TYR A 24 -6.68 -22.60 6.56
C TYR A 24 -5.87 -21.94 7.69
N ALA A 25 -6.11 -22.33 8.94
CA ALA A 25 -5.36 -21.83 10.08
C ALA A 25 -3.86 -22.16 10.00
N GLN A 26 -3.52 -23.33 9.45
CA GLN A 26 -2.12 -23.69 9.20
C GLN A 26 -1.48 -22.77 8.15
N MET A 27 -2.14 -22.55 7.02
CA MET A 27 -1.65 -21.64 5.98
C MET A 27 -1.45 -20.22 6.52
N LEU A 28 -2.40 -19.74 7.32
CA LEU A 28 -2.31 -18.42 7.95
C LEU A 28 -1.15 -18.34 8.95
N ALA A 29 -0.98 -19.38 9.77
CA ALA A 29 0.15 -19.47 10.70
C ALA A 29 1.49 -19.46 9.95
N ASP A 30 1.62 -20.24 8.88
CA ASP A 30 2.84 -20.32 8.08
C ASP A 30 3.15 -18.97 7.44
N TYR A 31 2.14 -18.33 6.84
CA TYR A 31 2.27 -17.00 6.22
C TYR A 31 2.67 -15.92 7.23
N ALA A 32 2.01 -15.86 8.39
CA ALA A 32 2.34 -14.89 9.42
C ALA A 32 3.74 -15.12 10.01
N ASN A 33 4.16 -16.39 10.19
CA ASN A 33 5.51 -16.72 10.61
C ASN A 33 6.57 -16.36 9.56
N ASP A 34 6.27 -16.51 8.28
CA ASP A 34 7.18 -16.12 7.19
C ASP A 34 7.36 -14.61 7.12
N ASN A 35 6.28 -13.84 7.24
CA ASN A 35 6.32 -12.39 7.34
C ASN A 35 7.08 -11.91 8.58
N ALA A 36 6.81 -12.50 9.75
CA ALA A 36 7.53 -12.20 10.99
C ALA A 36 9.05 -12.40 10.82
N ARG A 37 9.45 -13.52 10.21
CA ARG A 37 10.85 -13.84 9.91
C ARG A 37 11.46 -12.89 8.89
N GLN A 38 10.73 -12.50 7.85
CA GLN A 38 11.21 -11.55 6.86
C GLN A 38 11.45 -10.17 7.48
N ALA A 39 10.46 -9.64 8.20
CA ALA A 39 10.59 -8.36 8.90
C ALA A 39 11.72 -8.40 9.94
N GLN A 40 11.89 -9.51 10.66
CA GLN A 40 13.01 -9.66 11.60
C GLN A 40 14.37 -9.61 10.89
N ARG A 41 14.53 -10.27 9.73
CA ARG A 41 15.75 -10.19 8.92
C ARG A 41 16.01 -8.76 8.44
N THR A 42 15.00 -8.05 7.95
CA THR A 42 15.18 -6.66 7.50
C THR A 42 15.55 -5.75 8.66
N ASN A 43 14.86 -5.89 9.80
CA ASN A 43 15.17 -5.13 11.01
C ASN A 43 16.59 -5.41 11.50
N GLU A 44 17.04 -6.66 11.48
CA GLU A 44 18.40 -7.04 11.86
C GLU A 44 19.44 -6.47 10.91
N GLN A 45 19.19 -6.48 9.60
CA GLN A 45 20.06 -5.84 8.61
C GLN A 45 20.14 -4.32 8.82
N ALA A 46 19.01 -3.67 9.11
CA ALA A 46 18.94 -2.22 9.27
C ALA A 46 19.55 -1.74 10.59
N LEU A 47 19.38 -2.50 11.67
CA LEU A 47 19.76 -2.09 13.03
C LEU A 47 21.03 -2.78 13.54
N GLY A 48 21.55 -3.77 12.81
CA GLY A 48 22.68 -4.60 13.21
C GLY A 48 22.40 -5.53 14.39
N ARG A 49 21.12 -5.72 14.75
CA ARG A 49 20.68 -6.60 15.85
C ARG A 49 19.24 -7.05 15.68
N ALA A 50 18.91 -8.22 16.22
CA ALA A 50 17.54 -8.71 16.27
C ALA A 50 16.64 -7.80 17.12
N VAL A 51 15.42 -7.56 16.64
CA VAL A 51 14.37 -6.82 17.34
C VAL A 51 13.40 -7.81 17.97
N THR A 52 13.06 -7.58 19.24
CA THR A 52 12.03 -8.36 19.94
C THR A 52 10.65 -7.96 19.45
N TYR A 53 9.76 -8.93 19.25
CA TYR A 53 8.38 -8.69 18.88
C TYR A 53 7.41 -9.50 19.74
N LEU A 54 6.19 -8.99 19.83
CA LEU A 54 5.05 -9.63 20.46
C LEU A 54 4.01 -9.95 19.39
N THR A 55 3.54 -11.18 19.36
CA THR A 55 2.40 -11.56 18.51
C THR A 55 1.12 -11.46 19.32
N LEU A 56 0.13 -10.79 18.76
CA LEU A 56 -1.22 -10.71 19.29
C LEU A 56 -2.18 -11.38 18.30
N ILE A 57 -3.05 -12.26 18.80
CA ILE A 57 -4.16 -12.84 18.05
C ILE A 57 -5.43 -12.24 18.64
N ASN A 58 -6.19 -11.46 17.86
CA ASN A 58 -7.32 -10.66 18.35
C ASN A 58 -6.96 -9.84 19.62
N GLY A 59 -5.80 -9.18 19.61
CA GLY A 59 -5.31 -8.37 20.74
C GLY A 59 -4.77 -9.16 21.95
N THR A 60 -4.78 -10.50 21.92
CA THR A 60 -4.28 -11.33 23.02
C THR A 60 -2.90 -11.91 22.69
N PRO A 61 -1.88 -11.77 23.58
CA PRO A 61 -0.58 -12.40 23.40
C PRO A 61 -0.65 -13.90 23.22
N ARG A 62 -0.28 -14.38 22.02
CA ARG A 62 -0.31 -15.79 21.62
C ARG A 62 0.79 -16.09 20.61
N PRO A 63 1.32 -17.32 20.60
CA PRO A 63 2.20 -17.75 19.52
C PRO A 63 1.42 -17.87 18.20
N ILE A 64 2.08 -17.62 17.07
CA ILE A 64 1.51 -17.82 15.72
C ILE A 64 1.46 -19.32 15.42
N THR A 65 0.44 -20.02 15.91
CA THR A 65 0.18 -21.43 15.59
C THR A 65 -1.24 -21.64 15.08
N ALA A 66 -1.44 -22.69 14.28
CA ALA A 66 -2.75 -23.04 13.78
C ALA A 66 -3.76 -23.29 14.91
N GLU A 67 -3.32 -23.89 16.02
CA GLU A 67 -4.17 -24.15 17.18
C GLU A 67 -4.62 -22.85 17.86
N ALA A 68 -3.71 -21.87 18.01
CA ALA A 68 -4.04 -20.59 18.60
C ALA A 68 -5.02 -19.78 17.72
N ILE A 69 -4.80 -19.80 16.40
CA ILE A 69 -5.68 -19.17 15.41
C ILE A 69 -7.08 -19.79 15.43
N LEU A 70 -7.17 -21.13 15.44
CA LEU A 70 -8.46 -21.83 15.52
C LEU A 70 -9.19 -21.58 16.84
N ALA A 71 -8.45 -21.61 17.97
CA ALA A 71 -9.05 -21.44 19.29
C ALA A 71 -9.70 -20.06 19.46
N GLU A 72 -9.07 -19.02 18.92
CA GLU A 72 -9.57 -17.64 19.01
C GLU A 72 -10.52 -17.28 17.85
N LYS A 73 -10.76 -18.21 16.91
CA LYS A 73 -11.45 -17.93 15.62
C LYS A 73 -10.89 -16.66 14.98
N ALA A 74 -9.57 -16.59 14.89
CA ALA A 74 -8.87 -15.36 14.60
C ALA A 74 -9.14 -14.87 13.18
N GLY A 75 -9.72 -13.67 13.07
CA GLY A 75 -9.76 -12.90 11.82
C GLY A 75 -8.59 -11.93 11.68
N HIS A 76 -7.80 -11.76 12.74
CA HIS A 76 -6.77 -10.74 12.83
C HIS A 76 -5.54 -11.21 13.61
N ILE A 77 -4.37 -11.08 13.00
CA ILE A 77 -3.06 -11.35 13.64
C ILE A 77 -2.22 -10.09 13.56
N GLU A 78 -1.69 -9.68 14.70
CA GLU A 78 -0.82 -8.52 14.81
C GLU A 78 0.56 -8.93 15.29
N ILE A 79 1.57 -8.23 14.79
CA ILE A 79 2.95 -8.35 15.24
C ILE A 79 3.43 -6.97 15.64
N GLU A 80 3.71 -6.80 16.93
CA GLU A 80 4.21 -5.56 17.52
C GLU A 80 5.71 -5.68 17.76
N TYR A 81 6.50 -4.79 17.17
CA TYR A 81 7.96 -4.78 17.32
C TYR A 81 8.39 -3.72 18.34
N ASP A 82 9.20 -4.14 19.32
CA ASP A 82 9.79 -3.23 20.30
C ASP A 82 11.17 -2.76 19.83
N PHE A 83 11.19 -1.59 19.21
CA PHE A 83 12.42 -0.90 18.87
C PHE A 83 12.87 -0.09 20.08
N ASN A 84 13.62 -0.73 20.97
CA ASN A 84 14.34 -0.04 22.03
C ASN A 84 15.50 0.76 21.44
N LEU A 85 15.18 1.88 20.79
CA LEU A 85 16.11 2.84 20.21
C LEU A 85 16.69 3.66 21.36
N GLY A 86 17.82 3.22 21.93
CA GLY A 86 18.49 3.95 23.00
C GLY A 86 18.63 5.44 22.68
N LEU A 87 18.56 6.30 23.71
CA LEU A 87 18.44 7.77 23.65
C LEU A 87 19.49 8.55 22.82
N MET A 88 20.45 7.91 22.15
CA MET A 88 21.57 8.57 21.47
C MET A 88 21.48 8.69 19.93
N GLY A 89 20.38 8.29 19.28
CA GLY A 89 20.33 8.27 17.81
C GLY A 89 18.99 8.63 17.17
N VAL A 90 18.13 9.37 17.86
CA VAL A 90 16.68 9.46 17.57
C VAL A 90 16.35 9.94 16.14
N ALA A 91 17.11 10.88 15.58
CA ALA A 91 16.82 11.43 14.26
C ALA A 91 17.25 10.49 13.11
N GLN A 92 18.49 10.00 13.12
CA GLN A 92 19.00 9.13 12.06
C GLN A 92 18.42 7.71 12.18
N GLY A 93 18.18 7.24 13.40
CA GLY A 93 17.57 5.94 13.66
C GLY A 93 16.11 5.88 13.21
N ALA A 94 15.33 6.96 13.39
CA ALA A 94 13.95 7.05 12.91
C ALA A 94 13.89 7.08 11.38
N LEU A 95 14.74 7.86 10.72
CA LEU A 95 14.79 7.92 9.25
C LEU A 95 15.23 6.57 8.64
N ASN A 96 16.22 5.91 9.23
CA ASN A 96 16.65 4.58 8.79
C ASN A 96 15.59 3.50 9.08
N ALA A 97 14.84 3.62 10.18
CA ALA A 97 13.73 2.72 10.50
C ALA A 97 12.55 2.90 9.52
N VAL A 98 12.21 4.14 9.15
CA VAL A 98 11.20 4.43 8.12
C VAL A 98 11.64 3.92 6.75
N ALA A 99 12.91 4.11 6.38
CA ALA A 99 13.47 3.57 5.14
C ALA A 99 13.51 2.01 5.12
N ALA A 100 13.84 1.38 6.25
CA ALA A 100 13.81 -0.08 6.40
C ALA A 100 12.36 -0.63 6.39
N LEU A 101 11.40 0.12 6.95
CA LEU A 101 9.98 -0.19 6.85
C LEU A 101 9.52 -0.16 5.39
N ARG A 102 9.86 0.90 4.64
CA ARG A 102 9.59 1.02 3.20
C ARG A 102 10.16 -0.17 2.40
N ALA A 103 11.38 -0.61 2.73
CA ALA A 103 12.00 -1.77 2.07
C ALA A 103 11.35 -3.13 2.45
N THR A 104 10.76 -3.23 3.65
CA THR A 104 10.09 -4.46 4.12
C THR A 104 8.68 -4.60 3.53
N LEU A 105 8.02 -3.48 3.22
CA LEU A 105 6.60 -3.41 2.85
C LEU A 105 6.30 -3.59 1.35
N ALA A 106 7.32 -3.81 0.52
CA ALA A 106 7.15 -4.17 -0.90
C ALA A 106 6.56 -5.60 -1.13
N GLY A 107 6.20 -6.32 -0.05
CA GLY A 107 5.49 -7.60 -0.07
C GLY A 107 3.98 -7.41 -0.09
N ARG A 108 3.38 -7.58 -1.28
CA ARG A 108 1.95 -7.50 -1.60
C ARG A 108 1.02 -8.11 -0.51
N PHE A 109 -0.05 -7.38 -0.19
CA PHE A 109 -1.25 -7.69 0.63
C PHE A 109 -1.39 -7.07 2.03
N LEU A 110 -0.35 -6.51 2.64
CA LEU A 110 -0.42 -5.95 4.02
C LEU A 110 -0.85 -4.47 4.09
N VAL A 111 -1.02 -3.79 2.96
CA VAL A 111 -1.22 -2.34 2.90
C VAL A 111 -2.68 -1.92 3.23
N ARG A 112 -3.67 -2.77 2.96
CA ARG A 112 -5.10 -2.40 3.14
C ARG A 112 -5.50 -2.16 4.60
N GLY A 113 -5.07 -3.02 5.52
CA GLY A 113 -5.39 -2.91 6.94
C GLY A 113 -4.54 -1.87 7.68
N MET A 114 -3.25 -1.77 7.35
CA MET A 114 -2.35 -0.84 8.03
C MET A 114 -2.68 0.62 7.73
N ILE A 115 -2.99 1.00 6.49
CA ILE A 115 -3.31 2.40 6.16
C ILE A 115 -4.58 2.87 6.87
N HIS A 116 -5.64 2.04 6.90
CA HIS A 116 -6.85 2.39 7.66
C HIS A 116 -6.56 2.49 9.16
N GLY A 117 -5.87 1.51 9.73
CA GLY A 117 -5.53 1.50 11.14
C GLY A 117 -4.59 2.64 11.58
N THR A 118 -3.64 3.05 10.72
CA THR A 118 -2.79 4.23 11.02
C THR A 118 -3.57 5.52 10.84
N MET A 119 -4.37 5.67 9.78
CA MET A 119 -5.16 6.88 9.57
C MET A 119 -6.16 7.11 10.70
N ASP A 120 -6.86 6.07 11.19
CA ASP A 120 -7.77 6.21 12.33
C ASP A 120 -7.03 6.57 13.62
N LEU A 121 -5.84 6.01 13.83
CA LEU A 121 -4.99 6.35 14.97
C LEU A 121 -4.55 7.83 14.92
N PHE A 122 -4.18 8.31 13.74
CA PHE A 122 -3.72 9.67 13.50
C PHE A 122 -4.88 10.69 13.56
N LYS A 123 -6.07 10.33 13.06
CA LYS A 123 -7.30 11.14 13.19
C LYS A 123 -7.74 11.30 14.65
N SER A 124 -7.48 10.31 15.51
CA SER A 124 -7.90 10.35 16.92
C SER A 124 -7.17 11.40 17.77
N ASP A 125 -6.00 11.87 17.35
CA ASP A 125 -5.22 12.91 18.03
C ASP A 125 -5.33 14.29 17.33
N GLY A 126 -6.04 14.36 16.20
CA GLY A 126 -6.32 15.60 15.48
C GLY A 126 -5.10 16.32 14.90
N SER A 127 -3.97 15.64 14.74
CA SER A 127 -2.67 16.25 14.43
C SER A 127 -2.01 15.74 13.15
N VAL A 128 -2.74 15.02 12.29
CA VAL A 128 -2.19 14.60 11.00
C VAL A 128 -1.99 15.84 10.14
N ASP A 129 -0.73 16.07 9.78
CA ASP A 129 -0.42 17.07 8.77
C ASP A 129 -1.13 16.70 7.48
N GLU A 130 -1.86 17.64 6.89
CA GLU A 130 -2.60 17.45 5.65
C GLU A 130 -1.68 16.94 4.53
N GLU A 131 -0.41 17.38 4.52
CA GLU A 131 0.61 16.88 3.58
C GLU A 131 0.87 15.38 3.74
N VAL A 132 0.87 14.88 4.97
CA VAL A 132 1.05 13.46 5.26
C VAL A 132 -0.15 12.65 4.79
N GLU A 133 -1.37 13.15 5.02
CA GLU A 133 -2.59 12.49 4.53
C GLU A 133 -2.60 12.41 3.00
N ARG A 134 -2.30 13.51 2.32
CA ARG A 134 -2.17 13.55 0.85
C ARG A 134 -1.14 12.53 0.35
N ALA A 135 0.05 12.52 0.97
CA ALA A 135 1.12 11.59 0.60
C ALA A 135 0.71 10.12 0.77
N ILE A 136 -0.05 9.78 1.81
CA ILE A 136 -0.56 8.42 2.03
C ILE A 136 -1.51 8.00 0.90
N VAL A 137 -2.49 8.83 0.56
CA VAL A 137 -3.46 8.53 -0.51
C VAL A 137 -2.75 8.35 -1.85
N LEU A 138 -1.89 9.29 -2.21
CA LEU A 138 -1.15 9.26 -3.47
C LEU A 138 -0.19 8.06 -3.55
N THR A 139 0.47 7.72 -2.45
CA THR A 139 1.35 6.54 -2.38
C THR A 139 0.55 5.27 -2.59
N TRP A 140 -0.61 5.14 -1.94
CA TRP A 140 -1.48 3.98 -2.11
C TRP A 140 -1.93 3.81 -3.56
N ILE A 141 -2.35 4.89 -4.23
CA ILE A 141 -2.78 4.84 -5.63
C ILE A 141 -1.62 4.38 -6.53
N MET A 142 -0.42 4.94 -6.35
CA MET A 142 0.77 4.52 -7.09
C MET A 142 1.08 3.02 -6.88
N GLU A 143 1.01 2.54 -5.65
CA GLU A 143 1.22 1.13 -5.32
C GLU A 143 0.18 0.21 -5.99
N GLN A 144 -1.10 0.62 -6.02
CA GLN A 144 -2.13 -0.14 -6.72
C GLN A 144 -1.89 -0.18 -8.23
N LEU A 145 -1.53 0.97 -8.84
CA LEU A 145 -1.17 1.03 -10.26
C LEU A 145 0.01 0.12 -10.59
N VAL A 146 1.07 0.15 -9.77
CA VAL A 146 2.24 -0.72 -9.91
C VAL A 146 1.86 -2.19 -9.75
N ALA A 147 0.96 -2.51 -8.83
CA ALA A 147 0.52 -3.88 -8.58
C ALA A 147 -0.33 -4.45 -9.71
N ALA A 148 -1.20 -3.63 -10.29
CA ALA A 148 -2.11 -3.99 -11.38
C ALA A 148 -1.47 -3.91 -12.78
N ALA A 149 -0.31 -3.25 -12.91
CA ALA A 149 0.41 -3.11 -14.17
C ALA A 149 0.80 -4.47 -14.80
N PRO A 150 0.56 -4.67 -16.11
CA PRO A 150 1.00 -5.87 -16.82
C PRO A 150 2.54 -5.99 -16.86
N VAL A 151 3.04 -7.20 -16.72
CA VAL A 151 4.48 -7.48 -16.49
C VAL A 151 5.13 -8.23 -17.66
N LEU A 152 4.70 -7.96 -18.91
CA LEU A 152 5.33 -8.62 -20.06
C LEU A 152 6.82 -8.26 -20.18
N THR A 153 7.15 -6.97 -20.13
CA THR A 153 8.52 -6.45 -20.13
C THR A 153 8.83 -5.55 -18.93
N GLY A 154 7.81 -5.15 -18.17
CA GLY A 154 7.91 -4.12 -17.13
C GLY A 154 7.75 -2.68 -17.64
N ALA A 155 7.86 -2.45 -18.95
CA ALA A 155 7.86 -1.10 -19.52
C ALA A 155 6.59 -0.28 -19.22
N TYR A 156 5.44 -0.93 -19.07
CA TYR A 156 4.21 -0.24 -18.66
C TYR A 156 4.32 0.28 -17.22
N ARG A 157 4.68 -0.59 -16.28
CA ARG A 157 4.86 -0.25 -14.87
C ARG A 157 5.90 0.85 -14.68
N ASP A 158 7.03 0.75 -15.39
CA ASP A 158 8.15 1.67 -15.24
C ASP A 158 7.87 3.06 -15.86
N ALA A 159 6.74 3.21 -16.58
CA ALA A 159 6.30 4.44 -17.24
C ALA A 159 5.12 5.14 -16.53
N LEU A 160 4.80 4.69 -15.31
CA LEU A 160 3.85 5.37 -14.42
C LEU A 160 4.50 6.63 -13.84
N VAL A 161 3.80 7.75 -13.96
CA VAL A 161 4.28 9.06 -13.52
C VAL A 161 3.17 9.77 -12.76
N LEU A 162 3.53 10.47 -11.69
CA LEU A 162 2.65 11.40 -10.99
C LEU A 162 3.01 12.83 -11.39
N TYR A 163 2.00 13.63 -11.72
CA TYR A 163 2.12 15.07 -11.93
C TYR A 163 1.38 15.81 -10.82
N ALA A 164 1.99 16.87 -10.29
CA ALA A 164 1.42 17.85 -9.37
C ALA A 164 1.34 19.20 -10.09
N ASP A 165 0.13 19.69 -10.38
CA ASP A 165 -0.11 20.90 -11.19
C ASP A 165 0.69 20.93 -12.51
N GLY A 166 0.78 19.77 -13.17
CA GLY A 166 1.48 19.59 -14.44
C GLY A 166 3.01 19.43 -14.35
N VAL A 167 3.58 19.43 -13.15
CA VAL A 167 5.00 19.17 -12.90
C VAL A 167 5.17 17.74 -12.38
N GLU A 168 6.09 16.98 -12.95
CA GLU A 168 6.41 15.63 -12.46
C GLU A 168 6.85 15.68 -10.99
N SER A 169 6.29 14.80 -10.18
CA SER A 169 6.43 14.81 -8.72
C SER A 169 6.39 13.39 -8.16
N GLU A 170 6.86 13.21 -6.93
CA GLU A 170 6.75 11.97 -6.17
C GLU A 170 5.58 12.07 -5.17
N PRO A 171 4.89 10.96 -4.82
CA PRO A 171 3.82 10.99 -3.83
C PRO A 171 4.23 11.58 -2.48
N SER A 172 5.51 11.47 -2.10
CA SER A 172 6.02 12.05 -0.84
C SER A 172 6.19 13.56 -0.86
N ASP A 173 6.11 14.19 -2.03
CA ASP A 173 6.32 15.63 -2.21
C ASP A 173 4.97 16.38 -2.28
N ALA A 174 3.88 15.73 -1.88
CA ALA A 174 2.53 16.27 -1.91
C ALA A 174 2.39 17.47 -0.97
N SER A 175 2.31 18.66 -1.55
CA SER A 175 2.10 19.92 -0.81
C SER A 175 0.62 20.26 -0.70
N VAL A 176 0.24 20.98 0.36
CA VAL A 176 -1.10 21.59 0.51
C VAL A 176 -1.43 22.61 -0.58
N ASP A 177 -0.41 23.25 -1.16
CA ASP A 177 -0.59 24.28 -2.19
C ASP A 177 -0.92 23.69 -3.57
N THR A 178 -0.68 22.39 -3.77
CA THR A 178 -1.01 21.68 -5.01
C THR A 178 -2.51 21.45 -5.11
N LYS A 179 -3.08 21.77 -6.28
CA LYS A 179 -4.53 21.67 -6.51
C LYS A 179 -4.92 20.36 -7.16
N GLU A 180 -4.14 19.93 -8.14
CA GLU A 180 -4.45 18.74 -8.93
C GLU A 180 -3.26 17.79 -8.96
N PHE A 181 -3.54 16.53 -8.68
CA PHE A 181 -2.60 15.42 -8.85
C PHE A 181 -3.09 14.50 -9.97
N ILE A 182 -2.21 14.16 -10.91
CA ILE A 182 -2.55 13.31 -12.04
C ILE A 182 -1.56 12.14 -12.12
N PHE A 183 -2.06 10.92 -11.94
CA PHE A 183 -1.32 9.71 -12.31
C PHE A 183 -1.54 9.43 -13.78
N MET A 184 -0.47 9.15 -14.53
CA MET A 184 -0.55 8.84 -15.96
C MET A 184 0.44 7.75 -16.36
N ASN A 185 0.09 6.96 -17.38
CA ASN A 185 1.05 6.09 -18.05
C ASN A 185 1.55 6.74 -19.34
N THR A 186 2.87 6.85 -19.48
CA THR A 186 3.48 7.57 -20.59
C THR A 186 3.78 6.71 -21.82
N THR A 187 3.42 5.42 -21.81
CA THR A 187 3.63 4.54 -22.96
C THR A 187 2.60 4.77 -24.07
N PRO A 188 2.98 4.67 -25.36
CA PRO A 188 2.05 4.86 -26.48
C PRO A 188 0.92 3.82 -26.57
N TYR A 189 1.09 2.66 -25.93
CA TYR A 189 0.12 1.56 -25.98
C TYR A 189 -0.77 1.49 -24.74
N SER A 190 -0.66 2.45 -23.82
CA SER A 190 -1.47 2.49 -22.60
C SER A 190 -2.97 2.49 -22.88
N ASN A 191 -3.41 3.24 -23.89
CA ASN A 191 -4.79 3.23 -24.36
C ASN A 191 -5.29 1.82 -24.68
N LYS A 192 -4.48 0.98 -25.32
CA LYS A 192 -4.90 -0.38 -25.67
C LYS A 192 -5.12 -1.27 -24.46
N ILE A 193 -4.25 -1.11 -23.44
CA ILE A 193 -4.38 -1.83 -22.17
C ILE A 193 -5.70 -1.44 -21.49
N GLU A 194 -6.02 -0.15 -21.45
CA GLU A 194 -7.29 0.31 -20.84
C GLU A 194 -8.55 -0.13 -21.61
N HIS A 195 -8.44 -0.43 -22.90
CA HIS A 195 -9.55 -1.01 -23.68
C HIS A 195 -9.61 -2.54 -23.62
N GLY A 196 -8.87 -3.18 -22.72
CA GLY A 196 -8.89 -4.62 -22.52
C GLY A 196 -8.15 -5.43 -23.59
N GLU A 197 -7.27 -4.81 -24.39
CA GLU A 197 -6.41 -5.56 -25.34
C GLU A 197 -5.29 -6.34 -24.62
N SER A 198 -5.23 -6.28 -23.29
CA SER A 198 -4.30 -7.07 -22.46
C SER A 198 -5.04 -8.17 -21.69
N ASP A 199 -4.63 -9.42 -21.90
CA ASP A 199 -5.15 -10.55 -21.09
C ASP A 199 -4.86 -10.42 -19.59
N GLN A 200 -3.87 -9.60 -19.20
CA GLN A 200 -3.50 -9.35 -17.80
C GLN A 200 -4.34 -8.25 -17.14
N ALA A 201 -4.97 -7.39 -17.94
CA ALA A 201 -5.78 -6.27 -17.48
C ALA A 201 -7.00 -6.10 -18.42
N PRO A 202 -7.91 -7.09 -18.45
CA PRO A 202 -9.06 -7.07 -19.37
C PRO A 202 -10.01 -5.90 -19.10
N ASP A 203 -10.04 -5.39 -17.87
CA ASP A 203 -10.92 -4.31 -17.43
C ASP A 203 -10.19 -2.94 -17.34
N GLY A 204 -8.96 -2.87 -17.87
CA GLY A 204 -8.10 -1.70 -17.71
C GLY A 204 -7.40 -1.62 -16.33
N VAL A 205 -6.29 -0.89 -16.26
CA VAL A 205 -5.51 -0.70 -15.04
C VAL A 205 -5.95 0.57 -14.33
N PHE A 206 -6.04 1.68 -15.06
CA PHE A 206 -6.34 3.00 -14.48
C PHE A 206 -7.80 3.09 -14.06
N GLU A 207 -8.74 2.63 -14.88
CA GLU A 207 -10.17 2.67 -14.54
C GLU A 207 -10.47 1.86 -13.27
N GLY A 208 -9.95 0.63 -13.20
CA GLY A 208 -10.11 -0.24 -12.03
C GLY A 208 -9.49 0.34 -10.76
N VAL A 209 -8.28 0.89 -10.83
CA VAL A 209 -7.63 1.51 -9.67
C VAL A 209 -8.33 2.80 -9.25
N ALA A 210 -8.82 3.62 -10.19
CA ALA A 210 -9.59 4.83 -9.88
C ALA A 210 -10.84 4.49 -9.06
N ALA A 211 -11.60 3.47 -9.48
CA ALA A 211 -12.81 3.04 -8.79
C ALA A 211 -12.52 2.56 -7.37
N LEU A 212 -11.44 1.78 -7.17
CA LEU A 212 -11.02 1.34 -5.84
C LEU A 212 -10.54 2.51 -4.97
N ALA A 213 -9.83 3.47 -5.56
CA ALA A 213 -9.35 4.65 -4.86
C ALA A 213 -10.51 5.55 -4.41
N ASP A 214 -11.50 5.78 -5.28
CA ASP A 214 -12.70 6.57 -4.96
C ASP A 214 -13.55 5.91 -3.86
N GLU A 215 -13.76 4.59 -3.93
CA GLU A 215 -14.44 3.86 -2.85
C GLU A 215 -13.71 4.00 -1.50
N GLN A 216 -12.38 3.99 -1.54
CA GLN A 216 -11.53 3.96 -0.35
C GLN A 216 -11.27 5.36 0.26
N PHE A 217 -11.17 6.40 -0.58
CA PHE A 217 -10.70 7.74 -0.21
C PHE A 217 -11.61 8.88 -0.70
N GLY A 218 -12.80 8.57 -1.23
CA GLY A 218 -13.75 9.57 -1.72
C GLY A 218 -14.22 10.59 -0.68
N GLU A 219 -14.03 10.31 0.62
CA GLU A 219 -14.25 11.29 1.69
C GLU A 219 -13.17 12.37 1.77
N LEU A 220 -11.95 12.08 1.31
CA LEU A 220 -10.77 12.95 1.42
C LEU A 220 -10.45 13.69 0.12
N ALA A 221 -10.72 13.04 -1.01
CA ALA A 221 -10.42 13.58 -2.33
C ALA A 221 -11.51 13.20 -3.32
N ASP A 222 -11.69 14.03 -4.34
CA ASP A 222 -12.42 13.66 -5.54
C ASP A 222 -11.46 12.93 -6.48
N ILE A 223 -11.74 11.65 -6.76
CA ILE A 223 -10.84 10.76 -7.51
C ILE A 223 -11.58 10.24 -8.74
N GLY A 224 -10.98 10.36 -9.93
CA GLY A 224 -11.66 10.00 -11.17
C GLY A 224 -10.73 9.49 -12.27
N PHE A 225 -11.24 8.54 -13.04
CA PHE A 225 -10.61 8.10 -14.29
C PHE A 225 -10.97 9.03 -15.45
N MET A 226 -9.98 9.40 -16.24
CA MET A 226 -10.19 10.18 -17.47
C MET A 226 -9.07 9.95 -18.48
N TYR A 227 -9.21 10.55 -19.67
CA TYR A 227 -8.14 10.63 -20.67
C TYR A 227 -7.63 12.06 -20.76
N LEU A 228 -6.33 12.31 -20.62
CA LEU A 228 -5.73 13.65 -20.70
C LEU A 228 -4.59 13.70 -21.70
N ASP A 229 -4.38 14.90 -22.26
CA ASP A 229 -3.15 15.18 -23.01
C ASP A 229 -1.97 15.15 -22.06
N ARG A 230 -0.85 14.57 -22.50
CA ARG A 230 0.35 14.46 -21.67
C ARG A 230 0.90 15.85 -21.28
N PRO A 231 1.04 16.17 -19.99
CA PRO A 231 1.66 17.42 -19.56
C PRO A 231 3.08 17.56 -20.11
N GLY A 232 3.41 18.72 -20.70
CA GLY A 232 4.77 19.07 -21.12
C GLY A 232 5.37 18.29 -22.31
N GLY A 233 4.62 17.39 -22.95
CA GLY A 233 5.13 16.57 -24.06
C GLY A 233 5.13 17.31 -25.40
N SER A 234 6.26 17.33 -26.11
CA SER A 234 6.33 17.66 -27.55
C SER A 234 5.78 16.54 -28.45
N GLY A 235 4.93 15.67 -27.91
CA GLY A 235 4.31 14.58 -28.65
C GLY A 235 3.45 15.11 -29.79
N ALA A 236 3.19 14.27 -30.79
CA ALA A 236 2.22 14.61 -31.82
C ALA A 236 0.92 15.04 -31.13
N ALA A 237 0.49 16.28 -31.39
CA ALA A 237 -0.68 16.86 -30.75
C ALA A 237 -1.88 15.92 -30.87
N GLY A 238 -2.41 15.46 -29.72
CA GLY A 238 -3.71 14.78 -29.64
C GLY A 238 -3.73 13.33 -29.16
N GLU A 239 -2.60 12.72 -28.78
CA GLU A 239 -2.66 11.40 -28.13
C GLU A 239 -2.93 11.56 -26.63
N ARG A 240 -4.22 11.53 -26.26
CA ARG A 240 -4.68 11.51 -24.87
C ARG A 240 -4.37 10.13 -24.28
N GLY A 241 -3.73 10.10 -23.12
CA GLY A 241 -3.43 8.88 -22.37
C GLY A 241 -4.39 8.71 -21.19
N PRO A 242 -4.53 7.48 -20.66
CA PRO A 242 -5.35 7.23 -19.48
C PRO A 242 -4.68 7.80 -18.23
N CYS A 243 -5.50 8.35 -17.34
CA CYS A 243 -5.03 8.94 -16.10
C CYS A 243 -6.06 8.84 -14.97
N ILE A 244 -5.56 8.95 -13.74
CA ILE A 244 -6.36 9.18 -12.53
C ILE A 244 -6.11 10.63 -12.10
N SER A 245 -7.15 11.44 -12.04
CA SER A 245 -7.10 12.77 -11.40
C SER A 245 -7.51 12.64 -9.93
N VAL A 246 -6.83 13.38 -9.06
CA VAL A 246 -7.05 13.45 -7.62
C VAL A 246 -7.02 14.91 -7.19
N GLU A 247 -8.14 15.40 -6.66
CA GLU A 247 -8.28 16.74 -6.07
C GLU A 247 -8.70 16.60 -4.59
N PHE A 248 -7.89 17.08 -3.66
CA PHE A 248 -8.17 16.99 -2.22
C PHE A 248 -9.18 18.06 -1.76
N LYS A 249 -10.03 17.71 -0.79
CA LYS A 249 -11.17 18.52 -0.29
C LYS A 249 -10.81 19.54 0.78
#